data_AF-A0A0C1GTD6-F1
#
_entry.id   AF-A0A0C1GTD6-F1
#
_cell.length_a   1.000
_cell.length_b   1.000
_cell.length_c   1.000
_cell.angle_alpha   90.00
_cell.angle_beta   90.00
_cell.angle_gamma   90.00
#
_symmetry.space_group_name_H-M   'P 1'
#
loop_
_entity.id
_entity.type
_entity.pdbx_description
1 polymer ?
#
loop_
_entity_poly.entity_id
_entity_poly.type
_entity_poly.pdbx_seq_one_letter_code
_entity_poly.pdbx_strand_id
1 'polypeptide(L)'
;MSAIEMPRRLPIWQRLLFAVPLFGWMARDAANGTADDWYYTAAAIASMWGCSVMLFGLPGLYIPAVMMVPVMFLILILISRG
;
A
#
# COMPACT_ATOMS: atom_id res chain seq x y z
N MET A 1 27.02 23.02 15.99
CA MET A 1 26.87 21.61 15.54
C MET A 1 26.46 20.77 16.75
N SER A 2 25.18 20.40 16.87
CA SER A 2 24.66 19.52 17.93
C SER A 2 24.11 18.23 17.31
N ALA A 3 24.86 17.14 17.46
CA ALA A 3 24.67 15.86 16.78
C ALA A 3 23.58 14.94 17.41
N ILE A 4 22.51 15.50 17.99
CA ILE A 4 21.47 14.73 18.70
C ILE A 4 20.02 15.21 18.47
N GLU A 5 19.77 16.03 17.45
CA GLU A 5 18.39 16.24 16.98
C GLU A 5 17.89 15.00 16.23
N MET A 6 17.65 13.91 16.96
CA MET A 6 16.86 12.78 16.47
C MET A 6 15.44 13.30 16.23
N PRO A 7 14.89 13.19 15.01
CA PRO A 7 13.54 13.66 14.75
C PRO A 7 12.56 12.89 15.65
N ARG A 8 11.81 13.70 16.40
CA ARG A 8 10.71 13.40 17.32
C ARG A 8 9.91 12.16 16.87
N ARG A 9 9.82 11.14 17.75
CA ARG A 9 8.92 9.95 17.68
C ARG A 9 8.02 9.91 16.45
N LEU A 10 8.28 8.99 15.52
CA LEU A 10 7.33 8.73 14.43
C LEU A 10 5.96 8.36 15.05
N PRO A 11 4.84 8.92 14.55
CA PRO A 11 3.50 8.58 15.00
C PRO A 11 3.28 7.05 14.99
N ILE A 12 2.51 6.56 15.95
CA ILE A 12 2.21 5.13 16.14
C ILE A 12 1.76 4.46 14.82
N TRP A 13 1.03 5.19 13.98
CA TRP A 13 0.61 4.76 12.65
C TRP A 13 1.76 4.50 11.67
N GLN A 14 2.78 5.37 11.63
CA GLN A 14 3.97 5.13 10.81
C GLN A 14 4.76 3.92 11.31
N ARG A 15 4.87 3.76 12.62
CA ARG A 15 5.57 2.61 13.21
C ARG A 15 4.85 1.29 12.94
N LEU A 16 3.52 1.29 12.95
CA LEU A 16 2.71 0.14 12.56
C LEU A 16 2.84 -0.17 11.06
N LEU A 17 2.76 0.84 10.18
CA LEU A 17 2.95 0.67 8.73
C LEU A 17 4.35 0.15 8.39
N PHE A 18 5.39 0.71 8.99
CA PHE A 18 6.78 0.27 8.80
C PHE A 18 7.12 -1.06 9.47
N ALA A 19 6.29 -1.55 10.40
CA ALA A 19 6.47 -2.85 11.03
C ALA A 19 5.89 -4.01 10.20
N VAL A 20 4.98 -3.74 9.25
CA VAL A 20 4.47 -4.77 8.35
C VAL A 20 5.49 -4.99 7.23
N PRO A 21 6.16 -6.15 7.12
CA PRO A 21 7.31 -6.31 6.21
C PRO A 21 6.98 -6.07 4.73
N LEU A 22 5.74 -6.39 4.31
CA LEU A 22 5.28 -6.24 2.93
C LEU A 22 4.87 -4.79 2.62
N PHE A 23 4.04 -4.17 3.48
CA PHE A 23 3.52 -2.82 3.25
C PHE A 23 4.50 -1.72 3.68
N GLY A 24 5.35 -2.00 4.67
CA GLY A 24 6.33 -1.07 5.21
C GLY A 24 7.51 -0.78 4.29
N TRP A 25 7.87 -1.73 3.41
CA TRP A 25 8.86 -1.50 2.37
C TRP A 25 8.28 -0.61 1.26
N MET A 26 7.10 -0.95 0.72
CA MET A 26 6.42 -0.12 -0.28
C MET A 26 6.07 1.28 0.24
N ALA A 27 5.64 1.41 1.50
CA ALA A 27 5.33 2.70 2.10
C ALA A 27 6.59 3.56 2.34
N ARG A 28 7.76 2.93 2.55
CA ARG A 28 9.04 3.64 2.69
C ARG A 28 9.51 4.18 1.36
N ASP A 29 9.41 3.38 0.30
CA ASP A 29 9.80 3.77 -1.06
C ASP A 29 8.84 4.82 -1.63
N ALA A 30 7.53 4.70 -1.38
CA ALA A 30 6.57 5.72 -1.80
C ALA A 30 6.72 7.06 -1.05
N ALA A 31 7.16 7.05 0.21
CA ALA A 31 7.29 8.27 1.02
C ALA A 31 8.62 9.03 0.80
N ASN A 32 9.67 8.35 0.35
CA ASN A 32 11.00 8.93 0.16
C ASN A 32 11.53 8.84 -1.27
N GLY A 33 10.75 8.24 -2.18
CA GLY A 33 11.17 7.96 -3.55
C GLY A 33 11.18 9.19 -4.46
N THR A 34 12.17 9.22 -5.35
CA THR A 34 12.24 10.20 -6.46
C THR A 34 11.25 9.78 -7.55
N ALA A 35 10.90 10.65 -8.51
CA ALA A 35 9.89 10.36 -9.54
C ALA A 35 10.09 9.03 -10.31
N ASP A 36 11.32 8.51 -10.40
CA ASP A 36 11.63 7.21 -11.02
C ASP A 36 11.25 5.98 -10.17
N ASP A 37 11.08 6.11 -8.86
CA ASP A 37 10.79 4.98 -7.94
C ASP A 37 9.36 4.45 -8.04
N TRP A 38 8.44 5.22 -8.65
CA TRP A 38 7.06 4.79 -8.85
C TRP A 38 6.97 3.53 -9.72
N TYR A 39 7.83 3.41 -10.73
CA TYR A 39 7.84 2.24 -11.61
C TYR A 39 8.20 0.96 -10.85
N TYR A 40 9.23 1.01 -10.00
CA TYR A 40 9.64 -0.13 -9.18
C TYR A 40 8.57 -0.53 -8.17
N THR A 41 7.88 0.46 -7.60
CA THR A 41 6.76 0.21 -6.68
C THR A 41 5.60 -0.49 -7.39
N ALA A 42 5.20 -0.01 -8.57
CA ALA A 42 4.14 -0.63 -9.37
C ALA A 42 4.52 -2.06 -9.82
N ALA A 43 5.77 -2.27 -10.25
CA ALA A 43 6.27 -3.59 -10.61
C ALA A 43 6.25 -4.56 -9.42
N ALA A 44 6.66 -4.11 -8.22
CA ALA A 44 6.62 -4.93 -7.02
C ALA A 44 5.18 -5.33 -6.61
N ILE A 45 4.22 -4.41 -6.71
CA ILE A 45 2.80 -4.71 -6.46
C ILE A 45 2.29 -5.75 -7.46
N ALA A 46 2.59 -5.58 -8.75
CA ALA A 46 2.20 -6.52 -9.78
C ALA A 46 2.83 -7.91 -9.57
N SER A 47 4.10 -7.97 -9.16
CA SER A 47 4.77 -9.23 -8.82
C SER A 47 4.14 -9.91 -7.61
N MET A 48 3.85 -9.17 -6.53
CA MET A 48 3.17 -9.74 -5.34
C MET A 48 1.78 -10.29 -5.70
N TRP A 49 1.03 -9.58 -6.54
CA TRP A 49 -0.25 -10.05 -7.03
C TRP A 49 -0.09 -11.31 -7.90
N GLY A 50 0.89 -11.34 -8.80
CA GLY A 50 1.25 -12.52 -9.59
C GLY A 50 1.58 -13.73 -8.72
N CYS A 51 2.34 -13.54 -7.64
CA CYS A 51 2.58 -14.60 -6.64
C CYS A 51 1.28 -15.09 -6.00
N SER A 52 0.36 -14.19 -5.65
CA SER A 52 -0.96 -14.57 -5.12
C SER A 52 -1.74 -15.44 -6.11
N VAL A 53 -1.72 -15.12 -7.41
CA VAL A 53 -2.34 -15.93 -8.47
C VAL A 53 -1.67 -17.31 -8.55
N MET A 54 -0.35 -17.40 -8.46
CA MET A 54 0.37 -18.68 -8.51
C MET A 54 0.10 -19.57 -7.28
N LEU A 55 0.02 -18.98 -6.09
CA LEU A 55 -0.21 -19.71 -4.84
C LEU A 55 -1.67 -20.12 -4.64
N PHE A 56 -2.61 -19.24 -4.99
CA PHE A 56 -4.03 -19.43 -4.67
C PHE A 56 -4.92 -19.64 -5.90
N GLY A 57 -4.37 -19.55 -7.11
CA GLY A 57 -5.10 -19.73 -8.37
C GLY A 57 -6.09 -18.60 -8.67
N LEU A 58 -7.26 -18.98 -9.19
CA LEU A 58 -8.35 -18.05 -9.53
C LEU A 58 -8.75 -17.12 -8.36
N PRO A 59 -8.89 -17.60 -7.12
CA PRO A 59 -9.11 -16.71 -5.97
C PRO A 59 -8.11 -15.55 -5.88
N GLY A 60 -6.81 -15.82 -6.03
CA GLY A 60 -5.77 -14.78 -5.98
C GLY A 60 -5.92 -13.72 -7.08
N LEU A 61 -6.42 -14.13 -8.25
CA LEU A 61 -6.69 -13.23 -9.37
C LEU A 61 -7.91 -12.33 -9.10
N TYR A 62 -8.96 -12.86 -8.48
CA TYR A 62 -10.22 -12.13 -8.27
C TYR A 62 -10.25 -11.24 -7.02
N ILE A 63 -9.29 -11.36 -6.09
CA ILE A 63 -9.24 -10.55 -4.87
C ILE A 63 -9.36 -9.03 -5.15
N PRO A 64 -8.59 -8.41 -6.07
CA PRO A 64 -8.73 -6.97 -6.34
C PRO A 64 -10.14 -6.59 -6.82
N ALA A 65 -10.79 -7.45 -7.61
CA ALA A 65 -12.15 -7.22 -8.09
C ALA A 65 -13.19 -7.30 -6.95
N VAL A 66 -13.02 -8.27 -6.03
CA VAL A 66 -13.89 -8.40 -4.85
C VAL A 66 -13.70 -7.21 -3.89
N MET A 67 -12.47 -6.74 -3.71
CA MET A 67 -12.19 -5.57 -2.88
C MET A 67 -12.73 -4.26 -3.47
N MET A 68 -13.00 -4.20 -4.78
CA MET A 68 -13.69 -3.06 -5.38
C MET A 68 -15.17 -2.98 -5.01
N VAL A 69 -15.80 -4.07 -4.56
CA VAL A 69 -17.22 -4.08 -4.17
C VAL A 69 -17.54 -3.05 -3.08
N PRO A 70 -16.88 -3.05 -1.90
CA PRO A 70 -17.13 -2.03 -0.89
C PRO A 70 -16.80 -0.61 -1.37
N VAL A 71 -15.79 -0.45 -2.25
CA VAL A 71 -15.45 0.86 -2.84
C VAL A 71 -16.62 1.38 -3.69
N MET A 72 -17.20 0.52 -4.55
CA MET A 72 -18.37 0.88 -5.34
C MET A 72 -19.57 1.20 -4.46
N PHE A 73 -19.81 0.46 -3.37
CA PHE A 73 -20.84 0.81 -2.40
C PHE A 73 -20.61 2.19 -1.78
N LEU A 74 -19.37 2.51 -1.37
CA LEU A 74 -19.04 3.83 -0.84
C LEU A 74 -19.26 4.94 -1.86
N ILE A 75 -18.88 4.72 -3.12
CA ILE A 75 -19.13 5.66 -4.22
C ILE A 75 -20.63 5.88 -4.42
N LEU A 76 -21.42 4.81 -4.47
CA LEU A 76 -22.87 4.90 -4.62
C LEU A 76 -23.52 5.63 -3.44
N ILE A 77 -23.08 5.36 -2.21
CA ILE A 77 -23.54 6.09 -1.02
C ILE A 77 -23.16 7.57 -1.13
N LEU A 78 -21.94 7.89 -1.53
CA LEU A 78 -21.46 9.26 -1.66
C LEU A 78 -22.27 10.04 -2.71
N ILE A 79 -22.53 9.44 -3.87
CA ILE A 79 -23.35 10.05 -4.93
C ILE A 79 -24.82 10.18 -4.48
N SER A 80 -25.34 9.21 -3.73
CA SER A 80 -26.73 9.26 -3.22
C SER A 80 -26.94 10.31 -2.12
N ARG A 81 -25.88 10.92 -1.60
CA ARG A 81 -25.96 11.94 -0.54
C ARG A 81 -26.23 13.36 -1.04
N GLY A 82 -26.26 13.59 -2.37
CA GLY A 82 -26.58 14.88 -2.97
C GLY A 82 -25.35 15.76 -3.15
#